data_AF-A0A7W8SQF4-F1
#
_entry.id   AF-A0A7W8SQF4-F1
#
_cell.length_a   1.000
_cell.length_b   1.000
_cell.length_c   1.000
_cell.angle_alpha   90.00
_cell.angle_beta   90.00
_cell.angle_gamma   90.00
#
_symmetry.space_group_name_H-M   'P 1'
#
loop_
_entity.id
_entity.type
_entity.pdbx_description
1 polymer ?
#
loop_
_entity_poly.entity_id
_entity_poly.type
_entity_poly.pdbx_seq_one_letter_code
_entity_poly.pdbx_strand_id
1 'polypeptide(L)'
;MNIGGGAGAVLSTASGIANLASSLAARLGGSAQSYFDQLRPASYRGVPFVSLGSEAAFGRRNQMHQYPQRDTPWIEDLGRGARRVRMHGFVIGDDVIAQRDVMIAAVETAGDGELIHPTLGRLSVNLDGFRSIEHWQHGRYFEFQFEFIEAGQRTYPTAETATTQSVLNAVTGLNAAAALNFAKTALTAISYGAAVLGTVVNTALGWYTYAKNIVGDARNLFQLLFNLPGDFGRFSGSATVPTFSKYPSSSVQSSQTTESMIEAATAARASVSTAAATMASAAASFDASSVDAFTSSVQGVASAVLAATNDPDDSIRLLSTLSTFVADAGTTTSVIGTAMGNMQSACGDLFRRTAIGSVAQASSTYQPTSSDDAARVRDLVTGLIDTEMTVAGDQGEDETYEALSTLREAVVADLNKRGAGLSAIKTFTLPSTLPSLALATRLYRDPTRADELVAQANPVHPAFMPTTFKALAT
;
A
#
# COMPACT_ATOMS: atom_id res chain seq x y z
N MET A 1 29.93 82.94 27.79
CA MET A 1 29.22 81.66 28.07
C MET A 1 27.75 81.99 28.15
N ASN A 2 26.81 81.39 27.44
CA ASN A 2 26.75 80.08 26.82
C ASN A 2 25.80 80.20 25.60
N ILE A 3 26.24 79.79 24.42
CA ILE A 3 25.42 79.68 23.21
C ILE A 3 24.99 78.22 23.14
N GLY A 4 23.70 77.93 23.28
CA GLY A 4 23.21 76.56 23.17
C GLY A 4 21.69 76.47 23.27
N GLY A 5 21.01 76.38 22.12
CA GLY A 5 19.57 76.15 22.10
C GLY A 5 18.95 76.36 20.72
N GLY A 6 19.31 75.54 19.72
CA GLY A 6 18.74 75.66 18.37
C GLY A 6 18.93 74.48 17.42
N ALA A 7 19.37 73.31 17.89
CA ALA A 7 19.72 72.18 17.02
C ALA A 7 18.81 70.92 17.16
N GLY A 8 17.80 70.96 18.04
CA GLY A 8 17.01 69.76 18.37
C GLY A 8 15.82 69.43 17.46
N ALA A 9 15.30 70.38 16.68
CA ALA A 9 14.05 70.20 15.93
C ALA A 9 14.25 69.75 14.46
N VAL A 10 15.48 69.79 13.94
CA VAL A 10 15.75 69.50 12.51
C VAL A 10 16.19 68.05 12.26
N LEU A 11 16.54 67.30 13.32
CA LEU A 11 16.98 65.90 13.21
C LEU A 11 15.83 64.88 13.22
N SER A 12 14.66 65.24 13.76
CA SER A 12 13.47 64.37 13.76
C SER A 12 12.71 64.38 12.43
N THR A 13 12.85 65.43 11.62
CA THR A 13 12.18 65.52 10.30
C THR A 13 13.00 64.82 9.21
N ALA A 14 14.32 64.71 9.35
CA ALA A 14 15.17 63.97 8.41
C ALA A 14 14.92 62.45 8.43
N SER A 15 14.63 61.87 9.60
CA SER A 15 14.30 60.44 9.75
C SER A 15 12.89 60.12 9.23
N GLY A 16 11.94 61.05 9.34
CA GLY A 16 10.61 60.92 8.74
C GLY A 16 10.64 60.97 7.20
N ILE A 17 11.45 61.85 6.62
CA ILE A 17 11.60 62.00 5.16
C ILE A 17 12.38 60.83 4.54
N ALA A 18 13.41 60.31 5.23
CA ALA A 18 14.14 59.11 4.78
C ALA A 18 13.25 57.85 4.78
N ASN A 19 12.39 57.69 5.79
CA ASN A 19 11.44 56.58 5.86
C ASN A 19 10.26 56.74 4.90
N LEU A 20 9.88 57.97 4.56
CA LEU A 20 8.89 58.26 3.52
C LEU A 20 9.46 58.03 2.12
N ALA A 21 10.73 58.37 1.88
CA ALA A 21 11.40 58.12 0.60
C ALA A 21 11.63 56.62 0.35
N SER A 22 12.01 55.85 1.37
CA SER A 22 12.15 54.40 1.25
C SER A 22 10.81 53.67 1.12
N SER A 23 9.76 54.12 1.83
CA SER A 23 8.41 53.55 1.69
C SER A 23 7.69 53.98 0.41
N LEU A 24 7.99 55.16 -0.14
CA LEU A 24 7.51 55.60 -1.45
C LEU A 24 8.27 54.90 -2.58
N ALA A 25 9.58 54.70 -2.47
CA ALA A 25 10.36 53.89 -3.42
C ALA A 25 9.92 52.42 -3.44
N ALA A 26 9.57 51.85 -2.28
CA ALA A 26 9.00 50.50 -2.19
C ALA A 26 7.56 50.39 -2.74
N ARG A 27 6.75 51.46 -2.62
CA ARG A 27 5.36 51.52 -3.12
C ARG A 27 5.22 51.96 -4.58
N LEU A 28 6.23 52.63 -5.14
CA LEU A 28 6.25 53.12 -6.53
C LEU A 28 7.09 52.23 -7.46
N GLY A 29 7.20 50.93 -7.15
CA GLY A 29 8.00 49.98 -7.92
C GLY A 29 9.49 50.26 -7.78
N GLY A 30 10.14 49.56 -6.84
CA GLY A 30 11.54 49.77 -6.43
C GLY A 30 12.48 50.16 -7.56
N SER A 31 13.37 51.11 -7.29
CA SER A 31 14.48 51.48 -8.17
C SER A 31 15.14 50.20 -8.68
N ALA A 32 14.88 49.87 -9.94
CA ALA A 32 15.47 48.70 -10.57
C ALA A 32 16.99 48.81 -10.38
N GLN A 33 17.57 47.85 -9.65
CA GLN A 33 19.02 47.74 -9.55
C GLN A 33 19.59 47.82 -10.96
N SER A 34 20.69 48.55 -11.16
CA SER A 34 21.28 48.62 -12.50
C SER A 34 21.59 47.20 -12.98
N TYR A 35 21.52 46.94 -14.28
CA TYR A 35 21.76 45.59 -14.83
C TYR A 35 23.06 44.96 -14.28
N PHE A 36 24.10 45.78 -14.09
CA PHE A 36 25.39 45.34 -13.56
C PHE A 36 25.37 45.00 -12.07
N ASP A 37 24.53 45.67 -11.26
CA ASP A 37 24.38 45.37 -9.83
C ASP A 37 23.68 44.02 -9.58
N GLN A 38 23.01 43.48 -10.60
CA GLN A 38 22.32 42.18 -10.53
C GLN A 38 23.23 41.00 -10.92
N LEU A 39 24.40 41.27 -11.51
CA LEU A 39 25.33 40.24 -11.97
C LEU A 39 26.09 39.62 -10.79
N ARG A 40 26.10 38.28 -10.75
CA ARG A 40 26.89 37.53 -9.78
C ARG A 40 28.28 37.19 -10.33
N PRO A 41 29.33 37.16 -9.48
CA PRO A 41 30.62 36.60 -9.87
C PRO A 41 30.46 35.16 -10.35
N ALA A 42 30.97 34.86 -11.55
CA ALA A 42 30.87 33.52 -12.11
C ALA A 42 31.84 32.57 -11.39
N SER A 43 31.34 31.39 -11.01
CA SER A 43 32.17 30.34 -10.44
C SER A 43 31.59 28.96 -10.70
N TYR A 44 32.46 27.98 -10.89
CA TYR A 44 32.07 26.57 -10.94
C TYR A 44 32.78 25.79 -9.84
N ARG A 45 32.02 25.09 -8.99
CA ARG A 45 32.56 24.36 -7.81
C ARG A 45 33.48 25.22 -6.93
N GLY A 46 33.16 26.51 -6.82
CA GLY A 46 33.94 27.48 -6.04
C GLY A 46 35.17 28.06 -6.73
N VAL A 47 35.53 27.61 -7.94
CA VAL A 47 36.61 28.20 -8.74
C VAL A 47 36.06 29.40 -9.52
N PRO A 48 36.52 30.63 -9.26
CA PRO A 48 36.02 31.83 -9.92
C PRO A 48 36.60 31.97 -11.34
N PHE A 49 35.83 32.56 -12.24
CA PHE A 49 36.29 32.95 -13.58
C PHE A 49 35.54 34.19 -14.07
N VAL A 50 36.10 34.92 -15.03
CA VAL A 50 35.42 36.07 -15.64
C VAL A 50 34.52 35.58 -16.76
N SER A 51 33.24 35.96 -16.74
CA SER A 51 32.29 35.58 -17.80
C SER A 51 32.37 36.54 -18.98
N LEU A 52 32.58 36.02 -20.19
CA LEU A 52 32.50 36.77 -21.45
C LEU A 52 31.08 36.76 -22.02
N GLY A 53 30.36 35.66 -21.82
CA GLY A 53 29.00 35.49 -22.31
C GLY A 53 28.46 34.10 -22.00
N SER A 54 27.15 33.93 -22.15
CA SER A 54 26.50 32.64 -22.02
C SER A 54 25.31 32.53 -22.97
N GLU A 55 25.10 31.32 -23.46
CA GLU A 55 23.94 30.89 -24.24
C GLU A 55 23.21 29.81 -23.45
N ALA A 56 21.89 29.93 -23.28
CA ALA A 56 21.09 28.93 -22.59
C ALA A 56 19.87 28.55 -23.45
N ALA A 57 19.70 27.25 -23.68
CA ALA A 57 18.56 26.72 -24.41
C ALA A 57 17.44 26.32 -23.44
N PHE A 58 16.23 26.82 -23.70
CA PHE A 58 15.03 26.56 -22.89
C PHE A 58 13.95 25.96 -23.77
N GLY A 59 13.24 24.95 -23.27
CA GLY A 59 12.14 24.35 -24.00
C GLY A 59 11.56 23.12 -23.33
N ARG A 60 10.59 22.52 -24.02
CA ARG A 60 9.97 21.24 -23.66
C ARG A 60 10.35 20.20 -24.71
N ARG A 61 10.47 18.94 -24.30
CA ARG A 61 10.73 17.84 -25.21
C ARG A 61 9.40 17.45 -25.83
N ASN A 62 9.27 17.63 -27.13
CA ASN A 62 8.05 17.33 -27.86
C ASN A 62 8.32 16.21 -28.86
N GLN A 63 7.43 15.22 -28.93
CA GLN A 63 7.45 14.17 -29.95
C GLN A 63 6.38 14.48 -30.99
N MET A 64 6.83 14.65 -32.24
CA MET A 64 5.97 14.97 -33.36
C MET A 64 5.52 13.68 -34.04
N HIS A 65 4.21 13.47 -34.08
CA HIS A 65 3.58 12.34 -34.76
C HIS A 65 2.93 12.85 -36.06
N GLN A 66 3.41 12.34 -37.20
CA GLN A 66 2.88 12.67 -38.53
C GLN A 66 2.13 11.46 -39.08
N TYR A 67 0.91 11.69 -39.58
CA TYR A 67 0.07 10.65 -40.18
C TYR A 67 -0.08 10.92 -41.68
N PRO A 68 -0.03 9.89 -42.55
CA PRO A 68 -0.27 10.06 -43.98
C PRO A 68 -1.62 10.75 -44.26
N GLN A 69 -1.64 11.64 -45.26
CA GLN A 69 -2.83 12.41 -45.69
C GLN A 69 -3.46 13.35 -44.64
N ARG A 70 -2.77 13.64 -43.54
CA ARG A 70 -3.20 14.65 -42.57
C ARG A 70 -2.27 15.85 -42.62
N ASP A 71 -2.80 17.01 -42.97
CA ASP A 71 -2.02 18.25 -43.12
C ASP A 71 -1.54 18.82 -41.77
N THR A 72 -2.19 18.45 -40.67
CA THR A 72 -1.82 18.91 -39.32
C THR A 72 -1.20 17.79 -38.48
N PRO A 73 0.06 17.91 -38.05
CA PRO A 73 0.74 16.93 -37.20
C PRO A 73 0.22 17.01 -35.76
N TRP A 74 0.30 15.89 -35.02
CA TRP A 74 0.03 15.86 -33.59
C TRP A 74 1.35 15.94 -32.81
N ILE A 75 1.39 16.76 -31.77
CA ILE A 75 2.58 16.94 -30.93
C ILE A 75 2.25 16.44 -29.52
N GLU A 76 3.02 15.46 -29.05
CA GLU A 76 2.98 14.95 -27.69
C GLU A 76 4.08 15.63 -26.85
N ASP A 77 3.70 16.24 -25.73
CA ASP A 77 4.61 16.92 -24.82
C ASP A 77 5.18 15.92 -23.80
N LEU A 78 6.46 15.59 -23.93
CA LEU A 78 7.19 14.63 -23.08
C LEU A 78 7.86 15.30 -21.88
N GLY A 79 7.41 16.50 -21.50
CA GLY A 79 7.87 17.24 -20.33
C GLY A 79 8.96 18.26 -20.62
N ARG A 80 9.51 18.85 -19.55
CA ARG A 80 10.56 19.87 -19.61
C ARG A 80 11.82 19.26 -20.24
N GLY A 81 12.38 19.92 -21.25
CA GLY A 81 13.61 19.49 -21.90
C GLY A 81 14.82 19.69 -20.99
N ALA A 82 15.89 18.91 -21.23
CA ALA A 82 17.16 19.12 -20.53
C ALA A 82 17.70 20.51 -20.86
N ARG A 83 17.84 21.36 -19.85
CA ARG A 83 18.37 22.71 -20.01
C ARG A 83 19.88 22.63 -20.20
N ARG A 84 20.36 23.13 -21.34
CA ARG A 84 21.78 23.23 -21.66
C ARG A 84 22.22 24.68 -21.56
N VAL A 85 23.32 24.92 -20.88
CA VAL A 85 23.92 26.25 -20.71
C VAL A 85 25.36 26.18 -21.19
N ARG A 86 25.65 26.89 -22.28
CA ARG A 86 27.00 27.10 -22.78
C ARG A 86 27.53 28.41 -22.22
N MET A 87 28.74 28.38 -21.69
CA MET A 87 29.31 29.55 -21.04
C MET A 87 30.77 29.73 -21.47
N HIS A 88 31.10 30.97 -21.79
CA HIS A 88 32.45 31.38 -22.15
C HIS A 88 32.99 32.27 -21.04
N GLY A 89 34.23 32.03 -20.67
CA GLY A 89 34.92 32.83 -19.67
C GLY A 89 36.42 32.80 -19.85
N PHE A 90 37.14 33.51 -18.98
CA PHE A 90 38.59 33.51 -18.98
C PHE A 90 39.14 33.75 -17.59
N VAL A 91 40.43 33.45 -17.46
CA VAL A 91 41.28 33.86 -16.34
C VAL A 91 42.45 34.68 -16.88
N ILE A 92 42.84 35.71 -16.13
CA ILE A 92 43.93 36.63 -16.46
C ILE A 92 44.75 36.93 -15.19
N GLY A 93 46.07 37.00 -15.32
CA GLY A 93 46.97 37.19 -14.17
C GLY A 93 48.30 36.45 -14.31
N ASP A 94 49.15 36.57 -13.30
CA ASP A 94 50.48 35.93 -13.30
C ASP A 94 50.40 34.45 -12.89
N ASP A 95 49.32 34.07 -12.20
CA ASP A 95 49.01 32.74 -11.70
C ASP A 95 48.02 31.97 -12.58
N VAL A 96 47.75 32.43 -13.81
CA VAL A 96 46.73 31.85 -14.70
C VAL A 96 46.95 30.37 -15.02
N ILE A 97 48.19 29.90 -15.03
CA ILE A 97 48.51 28.48 -15.25
C ILE A 97 48.01 27.66 -14.05
N ALA A 98 48.24 28.14 -12.82
CA ALA A 98 47.75 27.48 -11.61
C ALA A 98 46.22 27.55 -11.52
N GLN A 99 45.61 28.69 -11.88
CA GLN A 99 44.14 28.83 -11.92
C GLN A 99 43.50 27.90 -12.96
N ARG A 100 44.13 27.71 -14.13
CA ARG A 100 43.72 26.73 -15.13
C ARG A 100 43.75 25.32 -14.57
N ASP A 101 44.84 24.92 -13.91
CA ASP A 101 44.99 23.56 -13.39
C ASP A 101 43.98 23.27 -12.27
N VAL A 102 43.69 24.27 -11.43
CA VAL A 102 42.61 24.19 -10.41
C VAL A 102 41.24 24.05 -11.06
N MET A 103 40.96 24.79 -12.15
CA MET A 103 39.71 24.65 -12.90
C MET A 103 39.58 23.27 -13.54
N ILE A 104 40.65 22.74 -14.15
CA ILE A 104 40.67 21.39 -14.73
C ILE A 104 40.34 20.36 -13.66
N ALA A 105 40.99 20.42 -12.50
CA ALA A 105 40.73 19.50 -11.39
C ALA A 105 39.27 19.58 -10.88
N ALA A 106 38.72 20.80 -10.81
CA ALA A 106 37.33 21.02 -10.42
C ALA A 106 36.34 20.45 -11.45
N VAL A 107 36.66 20.53 -12.74
CA VAL A 107 35.86 20.00 -13.85
C VAL A 107 35.89 18.47 -13.89
N GLU A 108 37.05 17.85 -13.65
CA GLU A 108 37.23 16.38 -13.71
C GLU A 108 36.69 15.64 -12.46
N THR A 109 36.26 16.36 -11.43
CA THR A 109 35.67 15.75 -10.24
C THR A 109 34.30 15.10 -10.55
N ALA A 110 34.08 13.85 -10.12
CA ALA A 110 32.84 13.13 -10.39
C ALA A 110 31.62 13.74 -9.66
N GLY A 111 30.45 13.73 -10.30
CA GLY A 111 29.17 14.17 -9.71
C GLY A 111 28.61 15.47 -10.28
N ASP A 112 27.51 15.95 -9.71
CA ASP A 112 26.99 17.29 -9.97
C ASP A 112 27.88 18.36 -9.31
N GLY A 113 27.79 19.58 -9.84
CA GLY A 113 28.58 20.72 -9.38
C GLY A 113 27.74 21.97 -9.37
N GLU A 114 28.04 22.86 -8.43
CA GLU A 114 27.37 24.15 -8.36
C GLU A 114 27.99 25.13 -9.36
N LEU A 115 27.16 25.63 -10.26
CA LEU A 115 27.46 26.75 -11.15
C LEU A 115 26.77 28.01 -10.62
N ILE A 116 27.56 29.04 -10.33
CA ILE A 116 27.05 30.40 -10.15
C ILE A 116 27.14 31.10 -11.50
N HIS A 117 25.99 31.26 -12.14
CA HIS A 117 25.86 31.99 -13.39
C HIS A 117 25.54 33.47 -13.11
N PRO A 118 26.15 34.45 -13.80
CA PRO A 118 25.96 35.87 -13.55
C PRO A 118 24.50 36.34 -13.53
N THR A 119 23.68 35.92 -14.50
CA THR A 119 22.25 36.27 -14.58
C THR A 119 21.30 35.17 -14.08
N LEU A 120 21.60 33.88 -14.32
CA LEU A 120 20.72 32.75 -13.96
C LEU A 120 20.83 32.33 -12.48
N GLY A 121 21.79 32.85 -11.73
CA GLY A 121 21.97 32.53 -10.32
C GLY A 121 22.67 31.18 -10.09
N ARG A 122 22.33 30.54 -8.97
CA ARG A 122 22.92 29.26 -8.55
C ARG A 122 22.19 28.11 -9.24
N LEU A 123 22.92 27.28 -9.97
CA LEU A 123 22.40 26.13 -10.71
C LEU A 123 23.17 24.87 -10.29
N SER A 124 22.46 23.77 -10.00
CA SER A 124 23.12 22.45 -9.94
C SER A 124 23.21 21.89 -11.35
N VAL A 125 24.44 21.65 -11.80
CA VAL A 125 24.71 21.23 -13.17
C VAL A 125 25.71 20.09 -13.20
N ASN A 126 25.59 19.24 -14.20
CA ASN A 126 26.64 18.32 -14.62
C ASN A 126 27.34 18.92 -15.84
N LEU A 127 28.67 18.79 -15.91
CA LEU A 127 29.46 19.32 -17.00
C LEU A 127 29.65 18.24 -18.06
N ASP A 128 29.21 18.53 -19.29
CA ASP A 128 29.26 17.63 -20.45
C ASP A 128 30.55 17.82 -21.26
N GLY A 129 31.04 19.07 -21.35
CA GLY A 129 32.27 19.39 -22.05
C GLY A 129 32.98 20.63 -21.49
N PHE A 130 34.31 20.57 -21.46
CA PHE A 130 35.17 21.69 -21.10
C PHE A 130 36.32 21.82 -22.09
N ARG A 131 36.65 23.07 -22.47
CA ARG A 131 37.83 23.39 -23.29
C ARG A 131 38.57 24.56 -22.67
N SER A 132 39.88 24.38 -22.51
CA SER A 132 40.82 25.46 -22.21
C SER A 132 41.57 25.82 -23.49
N ILE A 133 41.48 27.08 -23.91
CA ILE A 133 42.10 27.58 -25.14
C ILE A 133 43.19 28.58 -24.76
N GLU A 134 44.39 28.33 -25.27
CA GLU A 134 45.55 29.19 -25.08
C GLU A 134 45.73 30.08 -26.32
N HIS A 135 45.84 31.39 -26.12
CA HIS A 135 46.09 32.33 -27.20
C HIS A 135 47.50 32.92 -27.07
N TRP A 136 48.40 32.53 -27.97
CA TRP A 136 49.81 32.96 -27.91
C TRP A 136 49.97 34.49 -27.93
N GLN A 137 49.06 35.18 -28.64
CA GLN A 137 49.10 36.62 -28.86
C GLN A 137 48.72 37.45 -27.63
N HIS A 138 47.92 36.88 -26.71
CA HIS A 138 47.39 37.63 -25.58
C HIS A 138 48.32 37.60 -24.37
N GLY A 139 48.99 36.46 -24.12
CA GLY A 139 49.88 36.28 -22.97
C GLY A 139 49.14 36.40 -21.63
N ARG A 140 49.43 35.52 -20.66
CA ARG A 140 48.75 35.52 -19.34
C ARG A 140 47.22 35.45 -19.42
N TYR A 141 46.69 34.77 -20.44
CA TYR A 141 45.25 34.66 -20.73
C TYR A 141 44.90 33.23 -21.14
N PHE A 142 43.87 32.68 -20.51
CA PHE A 142 43.28 31.39 -20.87
C PHE A 142 41.77 31.54 -21.01
N GLU A 143 41.24 31.13 -22.16
CA GLU A 143 39.80 31.12 -22.41
C GLU A 143 39.23 29.75 -22.07
N PHE A 144 38.11 29.75 -21.35
CA PHE A 144 37.35 28.59 -20.95
C PHE A 144 36.00 28.54 -21.64
N GLN A 145 35.67 27.37 -22.16
CA GLN A 145 34.37 27.07 -22.74
C GLN A 145 33.75 25.91 -21.98
N PHE A 146 32.57 26.14 -21.41
CA PHE A 146 31.84 25.17 -20.61
C PHE A 146 30.52 24.80 -21.30
N GLU A 147 30.17 23.52 -21.30
CA GLU A 147 28.85 23.02 -21.65
C GLU A 147 28.23 22.32 -20.43
N PHE A 148 27.26 23.00 -19.81
CA PHE A 148 26.58 22.53 -18.61
C PHE A 148 25.18 21.99 -18.95
N ILE A 149 24.78 20.94 -18.24
CA ILE A 149 23.43 20.36 -18.29
C ILE A 149 22.84 20.40 -16.88
N GLU A 150 21.62 20.92 -16.73
CA GLU A 150 20.92 20.97 -15.43
C GLU A 150 20.74 19.56 -14.85
N ALA A 151 21.25 19.34 -13.63
CA ALA A 151 21.19 18.05 -12.95
C ALA A 151 19.90 17.95 -12.13
N GLY A 152 19.08 16.94 -12.43
CA GLY A 152 17.92 16.57 -11.61
C GLY A 152 18.28 15.52 -10.57
N GLN A 153 17.57 15.53 -9.43
CA GLN A 153 17.66 14.45 -8.45
C GLN A 153 17.22 13.13 -9.10
N ARG A 154 18.08 12.09 -9.03
CA ARG A 154 17.74 10.75 -9.51
C ARG A 154 16.66 10.15 -8.59
N THR A 155 15.42 10.19 -9.03
CA THR A 155 14.32 9.50 -8.33
C THR A 155 14.24 8.08 -8.90
N TYR A 156 14.70 7.09 -8.14
CA TYR A 156 14.52 5.68 -8.48
C TYR A 156 13.10 5.24 -8.09
N PRO A 157 12.49 4.29 -8.82
CA PRO A 157 11.30 3.62 -8.32
C PRO A 157 11.65 2.89 -7.02
N THR A 158 10.98 3.24 -5.93
CA THR A 158 11.07 2.52 -4.66
C THR A 158 10.33 1.20 -4.77
N ALA A 159 10.96 0.11 -4.33
CA ALA A 159 10.28 -1.18 -4.21
C ALA A 159 9.13 -1.04 -3.20
N GLU A 160 7.90 -1.26 -3.66
CA GLU A 160 6.76 -1.32 -2.75
C GLU A 160 6.74 -2.66 -2.00
N THR A 161 6.44 -2.63 -0.70
CA THR A 161 6.25 -3.83 0.09
C THR A 161 5.07 -4.65 -0.45
N ALA A 162 5.29 -5.95 -0.64
CA ALA A 162 4.24 -6.91 -0.98
C ALA A 162 3.36 -7.16 0.25
N THR A 163 2.27 -6.41 0.38
CA THR A 163 1.39 -6.43 1.56
C THR A 163 0.76 -7.80 1.81
N THR A 164 0.39 -8.53 0.75
CA THR A 164 -0.09 -9.92 0.83
C THR A 164 0.94 -10.83 1.52
N GLN A 165 2.21 -10.74 1.13
CA GLN A 165 3.27 -11.56 1.73
C GLN A 165 3.50 -11.19 3.19
N SER A 166 3.33 -9.92 3.55
CA SER A 166 3.40 -9.46 4.95
C SER A 166 2.34 -10.14 5.82
N VAL A 167 1.11 -10.29 5.31
CA VAL A 167 0.04 -11.00 6.02
C VAL A 167 0.39 -12.48 6.20
N LEU A 168 0.86 -13.16 5.14
CA LEU A 168 1.25 -14.58 5.20
C LEU A 168 2.39 -14.83 6.21
N ASN A 169 3.38 -13.94 6.23
CA ASN A 169 4.48 -14.02 7.20
C ASN A 169 3.98 -13.82 8.64
N ALA A 170 3.07 -12.86 8.86
CA ALA A 170 2.48 -12.62 10.17
C ALA A 170 1.60 -13.80 10.64
N VAL A 171 0.86 -14.46 9.73
CA VAL A 171 0.12 -15.71 10.04
C VAL A 171 1.07 -16.82 10.48
N THR A 172 2.22 -16.95 9.82
CA THR A 172 3.25 -17.93 10.20
C THR A 172 3.80 -17.63 11.59
N GLY A 173 4.05 -16.34 11.90
CA GLY A 173 4.45 -15.88 13.23
C GLY A 173 3.41 -16.18 14.31
N LEU A 174 2.13 -15.93 14.02
CA LEU A 174 1.02 -16.25 14.94
C LEU A 174 0.94 -17.76 15.22
N ASN A 175 1.04 -18.60 14.18
CA ASN A 175 0.98 -20.05 14.34
C ASN A 175 2.15 -20.56 15.19
N ALA A 176 3.35 -19.99 15.03
CA ALA A 176 4.52 -20.32 15.85
C ALA A 176 4.33 -19.91 17.32
N ALA A 177 3.84 -18.68 17.58
CA ALA A 177 3.58 -18.20 18.93
C ALA A 177 2.46 -19.00 19.63
N ALA A 178 1.38 -19.32 18.92
CA ALA A 178 0.30 -20.16 19.42
C ALA A 178 0.77 -21.58 19.73
N ALA A 179 1.62 -22.17 18.88
CA ALA A 179 2.21 -23.49 19.13
C ALA A 179 3.14 -23.48 20.36
N LEU A 180 3.92 -22.43 20.54
CA LEU A 180 4.80 -22.26 21.70
C LEU A 180 4.03 -22.17 23.02
N ASN A 181 2.97 -21.36 23.07
CA ASN A 181 2.15 -21.24 24.28
C ASN A 181 1.32 -22.49 24.57
N PHE A 182 0.80 -23.14 23.51
CA PHE A 182 0.21 -24.47 23.65
C PHE A 182 1.22 -25.46 24.25
N ALA A 183 2.46 -25.51 23.74
CA ALA A 183 3.51 -26.39 24.25
C ALA A 183 3.80 -26.16 25.73
N LYS A 184 3.96 -24.90 26.16
CA LYS A 184 4.21 -24.52 27.57
C LYS A 184 3.13 -25.10 28.50
N THR A 185 1.86 -24.94 28.14
CA THR A 185 0.73 -25.43 28.94
C THR A 185 0.57 -26.96 28.84
N ALA A 186 0.66 -27.50 27.62
CA ALA A 186 0.44 -28.92 27.36
C ALA A 186 1.51 -29.80 28.01
N LEU A 187 2.80 -29.45 27.89
CA LEU A 187 3.91 -30.22 28.47
C LEU A 187 3.79 -30.33 30.00
N THR A 188 3.32 -29.26 30.65
CA THR A 188 3.06 -29.27 32.09
C THR A 188 1.89 -30.19 32.43
N ALA A 189 0.83 -30.16 31.62
CA ALA A 189 -0.40 -30.91 31.84
C ALA A 189 -0.28 -32.43 31.53
N ILE A 190 0.60 -32.84 30.61
CA ILE A 190 0.83 -34.27 30.27
C ILE A 190 1.36 -35.07 31.46
N SER A 191 2.07 -34.42 32.40
CA SER A 191 2.60 -35.07 33.61
C SER A 191 1.52 -35.68 34.52
N TYR A 192 0.27 -35.24 34.39
CA TYR A 192 -0.87 -35.72 35.19
C TYR A 192 -1.56 -36.97 34.61
N GLY A 193 -1.08 -37.50 33.48
CA GLY A 193 -1.45 -38.83 32.96
C GLY A 193 -2.58 -38.85 31.92
N ALA A 194 -3.06 -40.07 31.62
CA ALA A 194 -3.88 -40.38 30.44
C ALA A 194 -5.24 -39.63 30.37
N ALA A 195 -5.81 -39.21 31.49
CA ALA A 195 -7.08 -38.47 31.50
C ALA A 195 -6.96 -37.09 30.81
N VAL A 196 -5.81 -36.43 30.94
CA VAL A 196 -5.52 -35.15 30.26
C VAL A 196 -5.28 -35.35 28.76
N LEU A 197 -4.70 -36.48 28.35
CA LEU A 197 -4.57 -36.80 26.92
C LEU A 197 -5.94 -37.01 26.26
N GLY A 198 -6.89 -37.63 26.99
CA GLY A 198 -8.27 -37.77 26.53
C GLY A 198 -8.96 -36.44 26.23
N THR A 199 -8.60 -35.35 26.92
CA THR A 199 -9.19 -34.03 26.64
C THR A 199 -8.69 -33.42 25.33
N VAL A 200 -7.44 -33.69 24.94
CA VAL A 200 -6.91 -33.27 23.64
C VAL A 200 -7.72 -33.90 22.52
N VAL A 201 -7.96 -35.22 22.61
CA VAL A 201 -8.75 -35.98 21.63
C VAL A 201 -10.19 -35.46 21.55
N ASN A 202 -10.85 -35.28 22.69
CA ASN A 202 -12.25 -34.82 22.71
C ASN A 202 -12.40 -33.38 22.18
N THR A 203 -11.49 -32.47 22.55
CA THR A 203 -11.52 -31.08 22.09
C THR A 203 -11.22 -30.99 20.60
N ALA A 204 -10.22 -31.77 20.12
CA ALA A 204 -9.92 -31.91 18.70
C ALA A 204 -11.14 -32.44 17.93
N LEU A 205 -11.82 -33.46 18.45
CA LEU A 205 -13.02 -34.05 17.85
C LEU A 205 -14.15 -33.04 17.72
N GLY A 206 -14.40 -32.24 18.74
CA GLY A 206 -15.37 -31.15 18.69
C GLY A 206 -15.03 -30.15 17.57
N TRP A 207 -13.78 -29.68 17.54
CA TRP A 207 -13.35 -28.65 16.60
C TRP A 207 -13.34 -29.12 15.14
N TYR A 208 -12.72 -30.27 14.82
CA TYR A 208 -12.71 -30.74 13.42
C TYR A 208 -14.10 -31.19 12.95
N THR A 209 -14.99 -31.64 13.85
CA THR A 209 -16.38 -31.96 13.48
C THR A 209 -17.14 -30.67 13.16
N TYR A 210 -16.90 -29.61 13.92
CA TYR A 210 -17.43 -28.28 13.61
C TYR A 210 -16.92 -27.78 12.25
N ALA A 211 -15.62 -27.90 11.98
CA ALA A 211 -15.03 -27.57 10.68
C ALA A 211 -15.67 -28.35 9.51
N LYS A 212 -15.88 -29.67 9.66
CA LYS A 212 -16.56 -30.48 8.64
C LYS A 212 -18.00 -30.02 8.38
N ASN A 213 -18.75 -29.66 9.43
CA ASN A 213 -20.13 -29.18 9.30
C ASN A 213 -20.19 -27.83 8.58
N ILE A 214 -19.27 -26.92 8.90
CA ILE A 214 -19.15 -25.59 8.27
C ILE A 214 -18.87 -25.72 6.76
N VAL A 215 -17.98 -26.63 6.35
CA VAL A 215 -17.69 -26.87 4.92
C VAL A 215 -18.86 -27.56 4.18
N GLY A 216 -19.70 -28.29 4.93
CA GLY A 216 -20.93 -28.89 4.42
C GLY A 216 -22.07 -27.89 4.13
N ASP A 217 -21.92 -26.62 4.48
CA ASP A 217 -22.94 -25.57 4.32
C ASP A 217 -23.45 -25.47 2.87
N ALA A 218 -24.77 -25.37 2.72
CA ALA A 218 -25.45 -25.20 1.42
C ALA A 218 -24.98 -23.95 0.69
N ARG A 219 -24.57 -22.91 1.43
CA ARG A 219 -24.03 -21.67 0.82
C ARG A 219 -22.71 -21.93 0.08
N ASN A 220 -21.81 -22.76 0.60
CA ASN A 220 -20.56 -23.09 -0.08
C ASN A 220 -20.87 -23.83 -1.40
N LEU A 221 -21.79 -24.80 -1.39
CA LEU A 221 -22.23 -25.51 -2.59
C LEU A 221 -22.89 -24.58 -3.63
N PHE A 222 -23.74 -23.65 -3.17
CA PHE A 222 -24.38 -22.67 -4.05
C PHE A 222 -23.36 -21.73 -4.70
N GLN A 223 -22.31 -21.34 -3.99
CA GLN A 223 -21.29 -20.44 -4.53
C GLN A 223 -20.45 -21.07 -5.64
N LEU A 224 -20.34 -22.40 -5.70
CA LEU A 224 -19.67 -23.10 -6.81
C LEU A 224 -20.36 -22.87 -8.16
N LEU A 225 -21.68 -22.59 -8.16
CA LEU A 225 -22.41 -22.29 -9.39
C LEU A 225 -21.89 -21.01 -10.05
N PHE A 226 -21.42 -20.04 -9.27
CA PHE A 226 -20.88 -18.79 -9.79
C PHE A 226 -19.56 -18.99 -10.57
N ASN A 227 -18.91 -20.15 -10.48
CA ASN A 227 -17.70 -20.47 -11.27
C ASN A 227 -18.00 -21.06 -12.65
N LEU A 228 -19.26 -21.45 -12.92
CA LEU A 228 -19.65 -21.99 -14.21
C LEU A 228 -19.61 -20.87 -15.28
N PRO A 229 -19.03 -21.08 -16.48
CA PRO A 229 -19.10 -20.12 -17.58
C PRO A 229 -20.53 -20.02 -18.16
N GLY A 230 -21.00 -18.80 -18.41
CA GLY A 230 -22.36 -18.51 -18.90
C GLY A 230 -22.90 -17.13 -18.48
N ASP A 231 -24.20 -16.93 -18.68
CA ASP A 231 -24.97 -15.85 -18.06
C ASP A 231 -26.22 -16.50 -17.46
N PHE A 232 -26.25 -16.64 -16.12
CA PHE A 232 -27.37 -17.25 -15.41
C PHE A 232 -28.29 -16.20 -14.76
N GLY A 233 -28.22 -14.94 -15.22
CA GLY A 233 -29.10 -13.86 -14.79
C GLY A 233 -28.79 -13.31 -13.39
N ARG A 234 -29.40 -12.19 -13.02
CA ARG A 234 -29.02 -11.35 -11.87
C ARG A 234 -28.78 -12.05 -10.50
N PHE A 235 -29.45 -13.17 -10.22
CA PHE A 235 -29.35 -13.87 -8.92
C PHE A 235 -28.38 -15.05 -8.91
N SER A 236 -28.00 -15.53 -10.09
CA SER A 236 -27.06 -16.62 -10.32
C SER A 236 -26.04 -16.10 -11.33
N GLY A 237 -24.95 -15.54 -10.85
CA GLY A 237 -23.82 -15.11 -11.67
C GLY A 237 -23.06 -16.23 -12.33
N SER A 238 -22.05 -15.82 -13.07
CA SER A 238 -21.13 -16.71 -13.76
C SER A 238 -19.70 -16.18 -13.65
N ALA A 239 -18.73 -17.08 -13.88
CA ALA A 239 -17.34 -16.72 -14.03
C ALA A 239 -17.13 -15.71 -15.17
N THR A 240 -17.84 -15.85 -16.30
CA THR A 240 -17.70 -15.00 -17.52
C THR A 240 -18.43 -13.69 -17.44
N VAL A 241 -19.55 -13.67 -16.73
CA VAL A 241 -20.35 -12.47 -16.47
C VAL A 241 -20.60 -12.49 -14.97
N PRO A 242 -19.71 -11.88 -14.15
CA PRO A 242 -19.97 -11.75 -12.73
C PRO A 242 -21.24 -10.90 -12.60
N THR A 243 -22.40 -11.54 -12.44
CA THR A 243 -23.68 -10.81 -12.30
C THR A 243 -23.56 -9.93 -11.09
N PHE A 244 -23.75 -8.62 -11.24
CA PHE A 244 -24.09 -7.71 -10.14
C PHE A 244 -23.33 -8.03 -8.83
N SER A 245 -22.08 -8.48 -8.95
CA SER A 245 -21.40 -9.22 -7.90
C SER A 245 -20.47 -8.21 -7.27
N LYS A 246 -20.57 -8.12 -5.95
CA LYS A 246 -19.64 -7.38 -5.13
C LYS A 246 -18.26 -8.06 -5.06
N TYR A 247 -18.00 -9.04 -5.92
CA TYR A 247 -16.82 -9.89 -5.89
C TYR A 247 -16.37 -10.10 -7.34
N PRO A 248 -15.16 -9.68 -7.72
CA PRO A 248 -14.62 -10.03 -9.01
C PRO A 248 -14.35 -11.53 -9.05
N SER A 249 -14.84 -12.22 -10.07
CA SER A 249 -14.46 -13.61 -10.33
C SER A 249 -12.97 -13.65 -10.66
N SER A 250 -12.26 -14.63 -10.10
CA SER A 250 -10.97 -15.07 -10.62
C SER A 250 -11.10 -15.47 -12.09
N SER A 251 -9.99 -15.39 -12.83
CA SER A 251 -9.88 -15.72 -14.26
C SER A 251 -10.73 -16.93 -14.65
N VAL A 252 -11.66 -16.72 -15.58
CA VAL A 252 -12.55 -17.74 -16.15
C VAL A 252 -11.72 -18.91 -16.67
N GLN A 253 -11.87 -20.09 -16.08
CA GLN A 253 -11.52 -21.32 -16.75
C GLN A 253 -12.68 -21.73 -17.65
N SER A 254 -12.52 -21.56 -18.96
CA SER A 254 -13.53 -21.76 -20.00
C SER A 254 -14.04 -23.20 -20.15
N SER A 255 -13.54 -24.16 -19.37
CA SER A 255 -13.87 -25.59 -19.47
C SER A 255 -14.60 -26.17 -18.26
N GLN A 256 -15.00 -25.37 -17.27
CA GLN A 256 -15.66 -25.91 -16.07
C GLN A 256 -17.11 -26.34 -16.39
N THR A 257 -17.48 -27.53 -15.94
CA THR A 257 -18.85 -28.07 -15.99
C THR A 257 -19.43 -28.27 -14.59
N THR A 258 -20.74 -28.49 -14.52
CA THR A 258 -21.42 -28.86 -13.27
C THR A 258 -20.81 -30.09 -12.61
N GLU A 259 -20.43 -31.10 -13.40
CA GLU A 259 -19.77 -32.31 -12.92
C GLU A 259 -18.41 -31.97 -12.30
N SER A 260 -17.58 -31.16 -12.97
CA SER A 260 -16.28 -30.74 -12.44
C SER A 260 -16.38 -29.95 -11.13
N MET A 261 -17.46 -29.19 -10.93
CA MET A 261 -17.74 -28.45 -9.69
C MET A 261 -18.19 -29.37 -8.55
N ILE A 262 -19.02 -30.37 -8.85
CA ILE A 262 -19.39 -31.40 -7.88
C ILE A 262 -18.16 -32.23 -7.48
N GLU A 263 -17.30 -32.58 -8.44
CA GLU A 263 -16.04 -33.28 -8.19
C GLU A 263 -15.10 -32.44 -7.32
N ALA A 264 -14.91 -31.15 -7.63
CA ALA A 264 -14.10 -30.23 -6.84
C ALA A 264 -14.64 -30.07 -5.41
N ALA A 265 -15.95 -29.92 -5.23
CA ALA A 265 -16.59 -29.84 -3.91
C ALA A 265 -16.40 -31.13 -3.11
N THR A 266 -16.54 -32.27 -3.77
CA THR A 266 -16.38 -33.60 -3.16
C THR A 266 -14.93 -33.82 -2.74
N ALA A 267 -13.98 -33.45 -3.60
CA ALA A 267 -12.56 -33.51 -3.31
C ALA A 267 -12.18 -32.57 -2.15
N ALA A 268 -12.70 -31.33 -2.13
CA ALA A 268 -12.50 -30.39 -1.03
C ALA A 268 -13.00 -30.94 0.31
N ARG A 269 -14.21 -31.50 0.35
CA ARG A 269 -14.76 -32.15 1.55
C ARG A 269 -13.95 -33.38 1.97
N ALA A 270 -13.48 -34.18 1.02
CA ALA A 270 -12.61 -35.32 1.28
C ALA A 270 -11.25 -34.87 1.87
N SER A 271 -10.68 -33.78 1.36
CA SER A 271 -9.44 -33.18 1.88
C SER A 271 -9.61 -32.69 3.33
N VAL A 272 -10.73 -32.05 3.66
CA VAL A 272 -11.04 -31.65 5.06
C VAL A 272 -11.22 -32.88 5.95
N SER A 273 -11.91 -33.92 5.47
CA SER A 273 -12.04 -35.18 6.21
C SER A 273 -10.70 -35.88 6.42
N THR A 274 -9.79 -35.78 5.46
CA THR A 274 -8.43 -36.34 5.53
C THR A 274 -7.60 -35.58 6.55
N ALA A 275 -7.59 -34.25 6.48
CA ALA A 275 -6.93 -33.40 7.47
C ALA A 275 -7.47 -33.64 8.90
N ALA A 276 -8.79 -33.81 9.04
CA ALA A 276 -9.42 -34.16 10.31
C ALA A 276 -8.97 -35.55 10.83
N ALA A 277 -8.80 -36.54 9.95
CA ALA A 277 -8.30 -37.86 10.33
C ALA A 277 -6.82 -37.81 10.74
N THR A 278 -6.00 -37.01 10.06
CA THR A 278 -4.60 -36.75 10.44
C THR A 278 -4.53 -36.08 11.82
N MET A 279 -5.37 -35.07 12.08
CA MET A 279 -5.45 -34.42 13.38
C MET A 279 -5.95 -35.36 14.48
N ALA A 280 -6.95 -36.21 14.21
CA ALA A 280 -7.43 -37.21 15.15
C ALA A 280 -6.33 -38.22 15.52
N SER A 281 -5.51 -38.62 14.54
CA SER A 281 -4.39 -39.53 14.75
C SER A 281 -3.30 -38.85 15.58
N ALA A 282 -2.95 -37.59 15.27
CA ALA A 282 -1.98 -36.80 16.02
C ALA A 282 -2.43 -36.53 17.48
N ALA A 283 -3.74 -36.30 17.68
CA ALA A 283 -4.32 -36.14 19.01
C ALA A 283 -4.27 -37.45 19.82
N ALA A 284 -4.53 -38.59 19.19
CA ALA A 284 -4.49 -39.91 19.85
C ALA A 284 -3.07 -40.34 20.21
N SER A 285 -2.07 -39.94 19.43
CA SER A 285 -0.64 -40.18 19.69
C SER A 285 0.05 -38.99 20.36
N PHE A 286 -0.70 -38.10 21.02
CA PHE A 286 -0.13 -36.88 21.59
C PHE A 286 0.78 -37.20 22.77
N ASP A 287 2.01 -36.68 22.72
CA ASP A 287 3.03 -36.77 23.75
C ASP A 287 3.95 -35.54 23.70
N ALA A 288 4.95 -35.50 24.58
CA ALA A 288 5.87 -34.37 24.69
C ALA A 288 6.73 -34.13 23.42
N SER A 289 6.90 -35.15 22.58
CA SER A 289 7.69 -35.08 21.33
C SER A 289 6.85 -34.81 20.08
N SER A 290 5.53 -34.97 20.17
CA SER A 290 4.60 -34.82 19.04
C SER A 290 3.83 -33.50 19.02
N VAL A 291 4.26 -32.51 19.82
CA VAL A 291 3.64 -31.17 19.88
C VAL A 291 3.62 -30.49 18.50
N ASP A 292 4.74 -30.49 17.78
CA ASP A 292 4.84 -29.89 16.44
C ASP A 292 3.97 -30.62 15.41
N ALA A 293 3.89 -31.96 15.52
CA ALA A 293 3.04 -32.76 14.65
C ALA A 293 1.55 -32.46 14.88
N PHE A 294 1.15 -32.31 16.15
CA PHE A 294 -0.20 -31.93 16.50
C PHE A 294 -0.54 -30.51 16.02
N THR A 295 0.28 -29.51 16.33
CA THR A 295 0.02 -28.11 15.91
C THR A 295 0.02 -27.96 14.39
N SER A 296 0.88 -28.69 13.66
CA SER A 296 0.88 -28.74 12.20
C SER A 296 -0.40 -29.38 11.65
N SER A 297 -0.93 -30.41 12.31
CA SER A 297 -2.20 -31.04 11.91
C SER A 297 -3.40 -30.11 12.06
N VAL A 298 -3.41 -29.25 13.10
CA VAL A 298 -4.41 -28.19 13.30
C VAL A 298 -4.35 -27.18 12.14
N GLN A 299 -3.15 -26.72 11.78
CA GLN A 299 -2.94 -25.84 10.63
C GLN A 299 -3.39 -26.49 9.31
N GLY A 300 -3.17 -27.80 9.17
CA GLY A 300 -3.65 -28.59 8.03
C GLY A 300 -5.17 -28.58 7.89
N VAL A 301 -5.92 -28.68 8.99
CA VAL A 301 -7.39 -28.59 8.97
C VAL A 301 -7.84 -27.19 8.56
N ALA A 302 -7.28 -26.13 9.16
CA ALA A 302 -7.62 -24.75 8.80
C ALA A 302 -7.31 -24.45 7.32
N SER A 303 -6.16 -24.93 6.83
CA SER A 303 -5.76 -24.79 5.42
C SER A 303 -6.68 -25.57 4.48
N ALA A 304 -7.12 -26.77 4.88
CA ALA A 304 -8.09 -27.54 4.11
C ALA A 304 -9.46 -26.86 4.04
N VAL A 305 -9.91 -26.22 5.14
CA VAL A 305 -11.15 -25.43 5.15
C VAL A 305 -11.03 -24.21 4.25
N LEU A 306 -9.92 -23.48 4.31
CA LEU A 306 -9.64 -22.35 3.43
C LEU A 306 -9.62 -22.75 1.95
N ALA A 307 -9.01 -23.91 1.62
CA ALA A 307 -9.00 -24.45 0.27
C ALA A 307 -10.35 -25.06 -0.18
N ALA A 308 -11.25 -25.35 0.75
CA ALA A 308 -12.57 -25.91 0.45
C ALA A 308 -13.60 -24.87 0.02
N THR A 309 -13.23 -23.59 0.08
CA THR A 309 -14.02 -22.44 -0.38
C THR A 309 -13.37 -21.84 -1.62
N ASN A 310 -14.17 -21.55 -2.63
CA ASN A 310 -13.70 -20.94 -3.87
C ASN A 310 -13.77 -19.40 -3.87
N ASP A 311 -14.60 -18.81 -3.01
CA ASP A 311 -14.73 -17.36 -2.85
C ASP A 311 -14.07 -16.93 -1.51
N PRO A 312 -13.09 -16.01 -1.54
CA PRO A 312 -12.48 -15.46 -0.33
C PRO A 312 -13.48 -14.88 0.69
N ASP A 313 -14.62 -14.32 0.27
CA ASP A 313 -15.65 -13.81 1.19
C ASP A 313 -16.31 -14.94 1.99
N ASP A 314 -16.58 -16.07 1.34
CA ASP A 314 -17.12 -17.26 2.02
C ASP A 314 -16.07 -17.89 2.93
N SER A 315 -14.80 -17.91 2.52
CA SER A 315 -13.69 -18.31 3.39
C SER A 315 -13.66 -17.49 4.67
N ILE A 316 -13.74 -16.15 4.56
CA ILE A 316 -13.76 -15.25 5.72
C ILE A 316 -14.98 -15.55 6.61
N ARG A 317 -16.17 -15.78 6.04
CA ARG A 317 -17.38 -16.10 6.81
C ARG A 317 -17.29 -17.45 7.53
N LEU A 318 -16.86 -18.51 6.84
CA LEU A 318 -16.76 -19.85 7.42
C LEU A 318 -15.66 -19.90 8.50
N LEU A 319 -14.51 -19.30 8.22
CA LEU A 319 -13.37 -19.30 9.13
C LEU A 319 -13.57 -18.36 10.33
N SER A 320 -14.28 -17.24 10.16
CA SER A 320 -14.69 -16.39 11.30
C SER A 320 -15.67 -17.11 12.22
N THR A 321 -16.52 -17.97 11.65
CA THR A 321 -17.39 -18.85 12.45
C THR A 321 -16.54 -19.89 13.21
N LEU A 322 -15.55 -20.51 12.55
CA LEU A 322 -14.62 -21.46 13.16
C LEU A 322 -13.75 -20.84 14.26
N SER A 323 -13.36 -19.57 14.13
CA SER A 323 -12.53 -18.84 15.11
C SER A 323 -13.27 -18.49 16.41
N THR A 324 -14.60 -18.65 16.46
CA THR A 324 -15.38 -18.47 17.69
C THR A 324 -15.49 -19.72 18.55
N PHE A 325 -14.77 -20.79 18.20
CA PHE A 325 -14.78 -22.03 18.96
C PHE A 325 -14.30 -21.84 20.41
N VAL A 326 -15.08 -22.36 21.35
CA VAL A 326 -14.75 -22.37 22.78
C VAL A 326 -14.75 -23.81 23.26
N ALA A 327 -13.65 -24.24 23.87
CA ALA A 327 -13.57 -25.55 24.50
C ALA A 327 -14.36 -25.54 25.83
N ASP A 328 -15.11 -26.60 26.10
CA ASP A 328 -15.80 -26.77 27.38
C ASP A 328 -14.79 -27.18 28.47
N ALA A 329 -14.32 -26.20 29.24
CA ALA A 329 -13.41 -26.42 30.35
C ALA A 329 -14.20 -26.93 31.56
N GLY A 330 -14.04 -28.21 31.91
CA GLY A 330 -14.72 -28.80 33.06
C GLY A 330 -14.36 -28.07 34.37
N THR A 331 -15.35 -27.63 35.14
CA THR A 331 -15.19 -26.78 36.34
C THR A 331 -14.83 -27.56 37.62
N THR A 332 -14.06 -28.63 37.50
CA THR A 332 -13.74 -29.47 38.66
C THR A 332 -12.57 -28.88 39.45
N THR A 333 -12.62 -28.97 40.78
CA THR A 333 -11.60 -28.43 41.69
C THR A 333 -10.46 -29.41 42.01
N SER A 334 -10.43 -30.59 41.37
CA SER A 334 -9.37 -31.58 41.53
C SER A 334 -8.12 -31.19 40.74
N VAL A 335 -6.93 -31.55 41.21
CA VAL A 335 -5.65 -31.28 40.51
C VAL A 335 -5.65 -31.82 39.07
N ILE A 336 -6.12 -33.06 38.88
CA ILE A 336 -6.27 -33.68 37.54
C ILE A 336 -7.30 -32.91 36.72
N GLY A 337 -8.37 -32.47 37.37
CA GLY A 337 -9.43 -31.69 36.77
C GLY A 337 -9.02 -30.31 36.27
N THR A 338 -8.23 -29.59 37.06
CA THR A 338 -7.62 -28.31 36.67
C THR A 338 -6.63 -28.52 35.51
N ALA A 339 -5.83 -29.59 35.54
CA ALA A 339 -4.93 -29.91 34.42
C ALA A 339 -5.70 -30.22 33.12
N MET A 340 -6.82 -30.93 33.21
CA MET A 340 -7.75 -31.16 32.10
C MET A 340 -8.32 -29.84 31.56
N GLY A 341 -8.81 -28.95 32.44
CA GLY A 341 -9.32 -27.64 32.05
C GLY A 341 -8.28 -26.75 31.37
N ASN A 342 -7.06 -26.72 31.90
CA ASN A 342 -5.94 -25.98 31.31
C ASN A 342 -5.58 -26.52 29.92
N MET A 343 -5.55 -27.84 29.74
CA MET A 343 -5.31 -28.46 28.44
C MET A 343 -6.42 -28.13 27.44
N GLN A 344 -7.68 -28.19 27.87
CA GLN A 344 -8.83 -27.83 27.03
C GLN A 344 -8.77 -26.37 26.59
N SER A 345 -8.47 -25.44 27.51
CA SER A 345 -8.28 -24.03 27.18
C SER A 345 -7.16 -23.85 26.17
N ALA A 346 -5.99 -24.45 26.40
CA ALA A 346 -4.85 -24.35 25.50
C ALA A 346 -5.15 -24.91 24.09
N CYS A 347 -5.89 -26.02 23.99
CA CYS A 347 -6.39 -26.50 22.70
C CYS A 347 -7.34 -25.48 22.05
N GLY A 348 -8.27 -24.92 22.82
CA GLY A 348 -9.20 -23.88 22.35
C GLY A 348 -8.47 -22.64 21.82
N ASP A 349 -7.49 -22.14 22.56
CA ASP A 349 -6.63 -21.01 22.19
C ASP A 349 -5.87 -21.30 20.88
N LEU A 350 -5.21 -22.47 20.78
CA LEU A 350 -4.51 -22.90 19.57
C LEU A 350 -5.45 -22.95 18.35
N PHE A 351 -6.63 -23.53 18.51
CA PHE A 351 -7.61 -23.68 17.44
C PHE A 351 -8.17 -22.34 16.98
N ARG A 352 -8.51 -21.44 17.91
CA ARG A 352 -8.98 -20.09 17.60
C ARG A 352 -7.91 -19.28 16.87
N ARG A 353 -6.68 -19.25 17.37
CA ARG A 353 -5.58 -18.48 16.78
C ARG A 353 -5.22 -18.97 15.38
N THR A 354 -5.21 -20.29 15.17
CA THR A 354 -5.00 -20.87 13.83
C THR A 354 -6.14 -20.47 12.87
N ALA A 355 -7.39 -20.50 13.34
CA ALA A 355 -8.54 -20.06 12.55
C ALA A 355 -8.45 -18.56 12.21
N ILE A 356 -8.09 -17.69 13.16
CA ILE A 356 -7.86 -16.25 12.92
C ILE A 356 -6.76 -16.03 11.88
N GLY A 357 -5.65 -16.79 11.98
CA GLY A 357 -4.59 -16.77 10.97
C GLY A 357 -5.12 -17.11 9.57
N SER A 358 -5.97 -18.14 9.45
CA SER A 358 -6.60 -18.49 8.18
C SER A 358 -7.63 -17.45 7.68
N VAL A 359 -8.35 -16.76 8.58
CA VAL A 359 -9.21 -15.62 8.21
C VAL A 359 -8.36 -14.48 7.63
N ALA A 360 -7.23 -14.16 8.26
CA ALA A 360 -6.32 -13.14 7.74
C ALA A 360 -5.74 -13.54 6.38
N GLN A 361 -5.37 -14.82 6.20
CA GLN A 361 -4.95 -15.34 4.90
C GLN A 361 -6.05 -15.19 3.83
N ALA A 362 -7.30 -15.54 4.14
CA ALA A 362 -8.43 -15.33 3.22
C ALA A 362 -8.67 -13.84 2.90
N SER A 363 -8.52 -12.96 3.90
CA SER A 363 -8.62 -11.51 3.67
C SER A 363 -7.53 -10.98 2.71
N SER A 364 -6.37 -11.64 2.66
CA SER A 364 -5.29 -11.27 1.75
C SER A 364 -5.52 -11.69 0.30
N THR A 365 -6.48 -12.57 0.02
CA THR A 365 -6.92 -12.93 -1.34
C THR A 365 -8.23 -12.24 -1.73
N TYR A 366 -8.92 -11.64 -0.76
CA TYR A 366 -10.12 -10.85 -0.99
C TYR A 366 -9.84 -9.59 -1.82
N GLN A 367 -10.75 -9.29 -2.74
CA GLN A 367 -10.69 -8.10 -3.59
C GLN A 367 -11.88 -7.19 -3.27
N PRO A 368 -11.66 -6.07 -2.53
CA PRO A 368 -12.74 -5.16 -2.19
C PRO A 368 -13.30 -4.44 -3.42
N THR A 369 -14.59 -4.08 -3.34
CA THR A 369 -15.30 -3.35 -4.40
C THR A 369 -15.43 -1.85 -4.16
N SER A 370 -15.32 -1.43 -2.91
CA SER A 370 -15.37 -0.03 -2.50
C SER A 370 -14.45 0.19 -1.30
N SER A 371 -14.14 1.44 -1.00
CA SER A 371 -13.36 1.76 0.20
C SER A 371 -14.12 1.39 1.49
N ASP A 372 -15.45 1.55 1.52
CA ASP A 372 -16.30 1.12 2.65
C ASP A 372 -16.34 -0.41 2.80
N ASP A 373 -16.23 -1.13 1.68
CA ASP A 373 -16.16 -2.57 1.67
C ASP A 373 -14.83 -3.08 2.24
N ALA A 374 -13.73 -2.48 1.81
CA ALA A 374 -12.40 -2.74 2.38
C ALA A 374 -12.37 -2.43 3.88
N ALA A 375 -12.97 -1.32 4.30
CA ALA A 375 -13.09 -0.95 5.71
C ALA A 375 -13.91 -1.99 6.49
N ARG A 376 -15.06 -2.44 5.98
CA ARG A 376 -15.87 -3.48 6.66
C ARG A 376 -15.08 -4.77 6.89
N VAL A 377 -14.39 -5.28 5.86
CA VAL A 377 -13.62 -6.52 5.99
C VAL A 377 -12.44 -6.32 6.94
N ARG A 378 -11.76 -5.18 6.88
CA ARG A 378 -10.71 -4.83 7.82
C ARG A 378 -11.22 -4.80 9.25
N ASP A 379 -12.34 -4.13 9.50
CA ASP A 379 -12.92 -3.98 10.84
C ASP A 379 -13.41 -5.33 11.39
N LEU A 380 -13.93 -6.22 10.54
CA LEU A 380 -14.28 -7.60 10.90
C LEU A 380 -13.04 -8.40 11.34
N VAL A 381 -11.99 -8.44 10.52
CA VAL A 381 -10.79 -9.24 10.80
C VAL A 381 -10.03 -8.68 12.01
N THR A 382 -9.89 -7.35 12.09
CA THR A 382 -9.25 -6.70 13.24
C THR A 382 -10.06 -6.89 14.52
N GLY A 383 -11.40 -6.89 14.47
CA GLY A 383 -12.23 -7.19 15.65
C GLY A 383 -12.02 -8.61 16.19
N LEU A 384 -11.82 -9.61 15.32
CA LEU A 384 -11.46 -10.97 15.73
C LEU A 384 -10.07 -11.02 16.39
N ILE A 385 -9.10 -10.32 15.80
CA ILE A 385 -7.74 -10.23 16.34
C ILE A 385 -7.73 -9.50 17.69
N ASP A 386 -8.42 -8.37 17.81
CA ASP A 386 -8.49 -7.57 19.05
C ASP A 386 -9.14 -8.36 20.21
N THR A 387 -10.15 -9.18 19.90
CA THR A 387 -10.77 -10.08 20.88
C THR A 387 -9.76 -11.11 21.39
N GLU A 388 -9.01 -11.75 20.48
CA GLU A 388 -7.99 -12.75 20.87
C GLU A 388 -6.76 -12.10 21.54
N MET A 389 -6.41 -10.86 21.20
CA MET A 389 -5.37 -10.09 21.88
C MET A 389 -5.73 -9.86 23.35
N THR A 390 -7.01 -9.62 23.64
CA THR A 390 -7.49 -9.49 25.03
C THR A 390 -7.32 -10.81 25.79
N VAL A 391 -7.65 -11.95 25.16
CA VAL A 391 -7.45 -13.28 25.75
C VAL A 391 -5.96 -13.56 26.03
N ALA A 392 -5.08 -13.30 25.05
CA ALA A 392 -3.64 -13.47 25.22
C ALA A 392 -3.07 -12.55 26.32
N GLY A 393 -3.57 -11.32 26.41
CA GLY A 393 -3.19 -10.36 27.46
C GLY A 393 -3.61 -10.83 28.86
N ASP A 394 -4.84 -11.31 29.02
CA ASP A 394 -5.36 -11.85 30.29
C ASP A 394 -4.60 -13.11 30.74
N GLN A 395 -4.08 -13.88 29.78
CA GLN A 395 -3.27 -15.08 30.01
C GLN A 395 -1.77 -14.77 30.25
N GLY A 396 -1.31 -13.53 30.04
CA GLY A 396 0.10 -13.14 30.16
C GLY A 396 0.99 -13.69 29.04
N GLU A 397 0.42 -13.89 27.85
CA GLU A 397 1.09 -14.50 26.70
C GLU A 397 1.69 -13.45 25.75
N ASP A 398 2.76 -12.78 26.19
CA ASP A 398 3.38 -11.65 25.48
C ASP A 398 3.76 -11.98 24.02
N GLU A 399 4.35 -13.14 23.77
CA GLU A 399 4.78 -13.59 22.43
C GLU A 399 3.60 -13.72 21.45
N THR A 400 2.45 -14.23 21.93
CA THR A 400 1.25 -14.32 21.10
C THR A 400 0.62 -12.96 20.91
N TYR A 401 0.60 -12.11 21.93
CA TYR A 401 0.09 -10.74 21.82
C TYR A 401 0.87 -9.95 20.77
N GLU A 402 2.20 -10.05 20.76
CA GLU A 402 3.07 -9.37 19.79
C GLU A 402 2.86 -9.91 18.36
N ALA A 403 2.68 -11.24 18.22
CA ALA A 403 2.36 -11.87 16.94
C ALA A 403 0.98 -11.44 16.40
N LEU A 404 -0.03 -11.34 17.27
CA LEU A 404 -1.36 -10.84 16.92
C LEU A 404 -1.32 -9.35 16.54
N SER A 405 -0.55 -8.51 17.25
CA SER A 405 -0.36 -7.11 16.90
C SER A 405 0.29 -6.96 15.52
N THR A 406 1.32 -7.76 15.23
CA THR A 406 1.98 -7.80 13.92
C THR A 406 1.01 -8.22 12.82
N LEU A 407 0.17 -9.23 13.08
CA LEU A 407 -0.86 -9.67 12.13
C LEU A 407 -1.90 -8.57 11.88
N ARG A 408 -2.34 -7.90 12.94
CA ARG A 408 -3.28 -6.77 12.86
C ARG A 408 -2.74 -5.65 11.98
N GLU A 409 -1.49 -5.25 12.19
CA GLU A 409 -0.82 -4.22 11.39
C GLU A 409 -0.72 -4.63 9.92
N ALA A 410 -0.34 -5.88 9.64
CA ALA A 410 -0.24 -6.39 8.28
C ALA A 410 -1.59 -6.39 7.56
N VAL A 411 -2.66 -6.85 8.22
CA VAL A 411 -4.03 -6.85 7.66
C VAL A 411 -4.53 -5.43 7.39
N VAL A 412 -4.30 -4.50 8.33
CA VAL A 412 -4.69 -3.10 8.17
C VAL A 412 -3.95 -2.45 7.00
N ALA A 413 -2.63 -2.64 6.93
CA ALA A 413 -1.81 -2.09 5.85
C ALA A 413 -2.26 -2.62 4.47
N ASP A 414 -2.55 -3.92 4.40
CA ASP A 414 -2.96 -4.58 3.18
C ASP A 414 -4.35 -4.13 2.68
N LEU A 415 -5.37 -4.14 3.55
CA LEU A 415 -6.72 -3.73 3.16
C LEU A 415 -6.83 -2.22 2.93
N ASN A 416 -6.06 -1.39 3.65
CA ASN A 416 -5.99 0.04 3.37
C ASN A 416 -5.33 0.31 2.01
N LYS A 417 -4.27 -0.41 1.65
CA LYS A 417 -3.61 -0.27 0.33
C LYS A 417 -4.58 -0.61 -0.80
N ARG A 418 -5.33 -1.71 -0.68
CA ARG A 418 -6.35 -2.09 -1.68
C ARG A 418 -7.53 -1.12 -1.70
N GLY A 419 -7.94 -0.62 -0.54
CA GLY A 419 -9.05 0.33 -0.41
C GLY A 419 -8.72 1.75 -0.90
N ALA A 420 -7.46 2.17 -0.88
CA ALA A 420 -7.04 3.54 -1.19
C ALA A 420 -7.34 3.98 -2.63
N GLY A 421 -7.34 3.03 -3.58
CA GLY A 421 -7.67 3.29 -4.98
C GLY A 421 -9.15 3.17 -5.33
N LEU A 422 -10.00 2.77 -4.37
CA LEU A 422 -11.41 2.45 -4.62
C LEU A 422 -12.33 3.61 -4.23
N SER A 423 -13.42 3.74 -4.98
CA SER A 423 -14.44 4.74 -4.69
C SER A 423 -15.23 4.39 -3.41
N ALA A 424 -15.63 5.43 -2.67
CA ALA A 424 -16.51 5.30 -1.51
C ALA A 424 -17.97 5.18 -1.93
N ILE A 425 -18.81 4.60 -1.07
CA ILE A 425 -20.24 4.49 -1.31
C ILE A 425 -20.91 5.79 -0.87
N LYS A 426 -21.69 6.40 -1.77
CA LYS A 426 -22.51 7.58 -1.52
C LYS A 426 -23.99 7.24 -1.61
N THR A 427 -24.80 7.87 -0.76
CA THR A 427 -26.26 7.78 -0.89
C THR A 427 -26.76 8.81 -1.89
N PHE A 428 -27.43 8.36 -2.94
CA PHE A 428 -28.09 9.20 -3.95
C PHE A 428 -29.58 9.28 -3.65
N THR A 429 -30.15 10.48 -3.82
CA THR A 429 -31.59 10.72 -3.74
C THR A 429 -32.08 11.41 -5.00
N LEU A 430 -33.10 10.85 -5.64
CA LEU A 430 -33.69 11.30 -6.90
C LEU A 430 -35.18 11.59 -6.71
N PRO A 431 -35.74 12.55 -7.46
CA PRO A 431 -37.14 12.94 -7.32
C PRO A 431 -38.13 11.91 -7.88
N SER A 432 -37.68 10.96 -8.70
CA SER A 432 -38.53 9.93 -9.32
C SER A 432 -37.74 8.65 -9.59
N THR A 433 -38.45 7.52 -9.69
CA THR A 433 -37.87 6.24 -10.13
C THR A 433 -37.44 6.32 -11.58
N LEU A 434 -36.22 5.89 -11.88
CA LEU A 434 -35.66 5.88 -13.23
C LEU A 434 -35.05 4.51 -13.53
N PRO A 435 -34.95 4.11 -14.82
CA PRO A 435 -34.22 2.90 -15.18
C PRO A 435 -32.73 2.98 -14.82
N SER A 436 -32.13 1.85 -14.44
CA SER A 436 -30.70 1.76 -14.10
C SER A 436 -29.79 2.31 -15.20
N LEU A 437 -30.09 2.07 -16.47
CA LEU A 437 -29.30 2.53 -17.61
C LEU A 437 -29.35 4.06 -17.78
N ALA A 438 -30.50 4.67 -17.51
CA ALA A 438 -30.65 6.12 -17.49
C ALA A 438 -29.93 6.75 -16.27
N LEU A 439 -29.91 6.05 -15.14
CA LEU A 439 -29.16 6.48 -13.97
C LEU A 439 -27.65 6.36 -14.15
N ALA A 440 -27.17 5.29 -14.78
CA ALA A 440 -25.74 5.07 -15.05
C ALA A 440 -25.18 6.15 -15.98
N THR A 441 -25.90 6.45 -17.07
CA THR A 441 -25.54 7.56 -17.97
C THR A 441 -25.59 8.92 -17.27
N ARG A 442 -26.54 9.15 -16.36
CA ARG A 442 -26.64 10.43 -15.64
C ARG A 442 -25.58 10.60 -14.55
N LEU A 443 -25.30 9.55 -13.77
CA LEU A 443 -24.38 9.59 -12.63
C LEU A 443 -22.93 9.41 -13.09
N TYR A 444 -22.66 8.41 -13.91
CA TYR A 444 -21.30 7.99 -14.27
C TYR A 444 -20.89 8.40 -15.68
N ARG A 445 -21.82 8.94 -16.49
CA ARG A 445 -21.62 9.18 -17.93
C ARG A 445 -21.25 7.92 -18.71
N ASP A 446 -21.59 6.76 -18.17
CA ASP A 446 -21.26 5.46 -18.73
C ASP A 446 -22.46 4.50 -18.57
N PRO A 447 -23.11 4.07 -19.66
CA PRO A 447 -24.21 3.11 -19.59
C PRO A 447 -23.76 1.70 -19.16
N THR A 448 -22.49 1.35 -19.31
CA THR A 448 -21.98 0.00 -18.96
C THR A 448 -21.96 -0.23 -17.45
N ARG A 449 -21.99 0.84 -16.65
CA ARG A 449 -22.07 0.79 -15.18
C ARG A 449 -23.49 0.63 -14.63
N ALA A 450 -24.48 0.37 -15.50
CA ALA A 450 -25.85 0.12 -15.07
C ALA A 450 -25.96 -1.12 -14.17
N ASP A 451 -25.13 -2.13 -14.43
CA ASP A 451 -25.17 -3.36 -13.66
C ASP A 451 -24.58 -3.16 -12.25
N GLU A 452 -23.53 -2.37 -12.14
CA GLU A 452 -22.97 -1.98 -10.85
C GLU A 452 -24.00 -1.28 -9.94
N LEU A 453 -24.85 -0.41 -10.52
CA LEU A 453 -25.90 0.28 -9.75
C LEU A 453 -26.95 -0.66 -9.18
N VAL A 454 -27.40 -1.63 -9.97
CA VAL A 454 -28.41 -2.60 -9.55
C VAL A 454 -27.81 -3.57 -8.51
N ALA A 455 -26.50 -3.86 -8.60
CA ALA A 455 -25.78 -4.66 -7.60
C ALA A 455 -25.81 -3.99 -6.22
N GLN A 456 -25.56 -2.68 -6.20
CA GLN A 456 -25.44 -1.90 -4.97
C GLN A 456 -26.80 -1.49 -4.40
N ALA A 457 -27.75 -1.13 -5.26
CA ALA A 457 -29.10 -0.71 -4.85
C ALA A 457 -30.05 -1.88 -4.58
N ASN A 458 -29.77 -3.06 -5.16
CA ASN A 458 -30.62 -4.26 -5.11
C ASN A 458 -32.13 -3.97 -5.32
N PRO A 459 -32.54 -3.31 -6.44
CA PRO A 459 -33.94 -2.96 -6.68
C PRO A 459 -34.80 -4.21 -6.92
N VAL A 460 -36.13 -4.10 -6.77
CA VAL A 460 -37.05 -5.19 -7.21
C VAL A 460 -36.93 -5.41 -8.72
N HIS A 461 -36.87 -4.33 -9.50
CA HIS A 461 -36.72 -4.39 -10.95
C HIS A 461 -35.76 -3.30 -11.47
N PRO A 462 -34.79 -3.60 -12.36
CA PRO A 462 -33.81 -2.63 -12.86
C PRO A 462 -34.39 -1.40 -13.57
N ALA A 463 -35.56 -1.53 -14.20
CA ALA A 463 -36.26 -0.40 -14.83
C ALA A 463 -36.89 0.57 -13.80
N PHE A 464 -37.03 0.16 -12.55
CA PHE A 464 -37.67 0.91 -11.47
C PHE A 464 -36.74 0.97 -10.26
N MET A 465 -35.63 1.70 -10.39
CA MET A 465 -34.71 1.92 -9.28
C MET A 465 -35.39 2.75 -8.18
N PRO A 466 -35.13 2.46 -6.89
CA PRO A 466 -35.66 3.25 -5.78
C PRO A 466 -35.17 4.71 -5.86
N THR A 467 -35.94 5.63 -5.28
CA THR A 467 -35.60 7.05 -5.26
C THR A 467 -34.42 7.37 -4.34
N THR A 468 -34.13 6.49 -3.38
CA THR A 468 -32.95 6.59 -2.50
C THR A 468 -32.19 5.28 -2.54
N PHE A 469 -30.90 5.33 -2.89
CA PHE A 469 -30.03 4.15 -2.90
C PHE A 469 -28.58 4.51 -2.65
N LYS A 470 -27.79 3.50 -2.31
CA LYS A 470 -26.34 3.58 -2.17
C LYS A 470 -25.66 3.18 -3.47
N ALA A 471 -24.72 3.99 -3.94
CA ALA A 471 -23.89 3.66 -5.10
C ALA A 471 -22.47 4.25 -4.98
N LEU A 472 -21.50 3.78 -5.78
CA LEU A 472 -20.15 4.35 -5.77
C LEU A 472 -20.18 5.86 -6.07
N ALA A 473 -19.32 6.62 -5.40
CA ALA A 473 -19.03 7.98 -5.76
C ALA A 473 -18.31 8.01 -7.13
N THR A 474 -18.58 9.06 -7.90
CA THR A 474 -17.88 9.37 -9.15
C THR A 474 -16.48 9.88 -8.91
#